data_AF-A0A0F9RUL7-F1
#
_entry.id   AF-A0A0F9RUL7-F1
#
_cell.length_a   1.000
_cell.length_b   1.000
_cell.length_c   1.000
_cell.angle_alpha   90.00
_cell.angle_beta   90.00
_cell.angle_gamma   90.00
#
_symmetry.space_group_name_H-M   'P 1'
#
loop_
_entity.id
_entity.type
_entity.pdbx_description
1 polymer ?
#
loop_
_entity_poly.entity_id
_entity_poly.type
_entity_poly.pdbx_seq_one_letter_code
_entity_poly.pdbx_strand_id
1 'polypeptide(L)' 'MAYRELRKGDRVKITGPWSVLGSTGLQFVGKYAIVIHVRDKPTDRMGIHIHIDGDKANLIYHWCRQNLRALPRRKTSG' A
#
# COMPACT_ATOMS: atom_id res chain seq x y z
N MET A 1 5.39 6.65 17.90
CA MET A 1 4.05 6.75 17.26
C MET A 1 3.64 5.38 16.76
N ALA A 2 2.53 4.81 17.24
CA ALA A 2 2.04 3.52 16.72
C ALA A 2 1.37 3.72 15.35
N TYR A 3 1.80 2.97 14.33
CA TYR A 3 1.16 3.01 13.01
C TYR A 3 -0.17 2.23 13.08
N ARG A 4 -1.28 2.83 12.57
CA ARG A 4 -2.55 2.11 12.43
C ARG A 4 -2.35 0.84 11.60
N GLU A 5 -2.90 -0.27 12.04
CA GLU A 5 -2.96 -1.50 11.24
C GLU A 5 -3.65 -1.24 9.88
N LEU A 6 -3.06 -1.75 8.79
CA LEU A 6 -3.67 -1.70 7.47
C LEU A 6 -4.56 -2.93 7.27
N ARG A 7 -5.66 -2.75 6.56
CA ARG A 7 -6.59 -3.83 6.19
C ARG A 7 -6.92 -3.77 4.71
N LYS A 8 -7.33 -4.91 4.15
CA LYS A 8 -7.92 -4.94 2.80
C LYS A 8 -9.03 -3.89 2.67
N GLY A 9 -9.03 -3.14 1.58
CA GLY A 9 -9.95 -2.04 1.31
C GLY A 9 -9.50 -0.68 1.87
N ASP A 10 -8.48 -0.63 2.72
CA ASP A 10 -7.96 0.65 3.19
C ASP A 10 -7.33 1.43 2.03
N ARG A 11 -7.72 2.70 1.88
CA ARG A 11 -7.02 3.63 1.00
C ARG A 11 -5.78 4.17 1.70
N VAL A 12 -4.67 4.21 0.99
CA VAL A 12 -3.36 4.61 1.49
C VAL A 12 -2.72 5.64 0.57
N LYS A 13 -1.84 6.49 1.13
CA LYS A 13 -0.90 7.31 0.36
C LYS A 13 0.46 6.63 0.34
N ILE A 14 1.11 6.59 -0.81
CA ILE A 14 2.48 6.11 -0.96
C ILE A 14 3.42 7.23 -0.51
N THR A 15 4.18 6.99 0.57
CA THR A 15 5.08 7.98 1.18
C THR A 15 6.54 7.75 0.87
N GLY A 16 6.89 6.59 0.31
CA GLY A 16 8.25 6.25 -0.09
C GLY A 16 8.27 5.17 -1.17
N PRO A 17 9.38 5.04 -1.92
CA PRO A 17 9.49 4.06 -2.99
C PRO A 17 9.59 2.64 -2.43
N TRP A 18 9.15 1.64 -3.19
CA TRP A 18 9.71 0.29 -3.07
C TRP A 18 10.94 0.20 -3.98
N SER A 19 11.88 -0.68 -3.65
CA SER A 19 13.08 -0.93 -4.44
C SER A 19 13.35 -2.42 -4.49
N VAL A 20 13.36 -2.99 -5.70
CA VAL A 20 13.75 -4.38 -5.95
C VAL A 20 14.62 -4.40 -7.19
N LEU A 21 15.86 -4.87 -7.03
CA LEU A 21 16.82 -5.23 -8.09
C LEU A 21 16.66 -4.45 -9.40
N GLY A 22 17.02 -3.16 -9.40
CA GLY A 22 17.03 -2.32 -10.59
C GLY A 22 15.69 -1.64 -10.93
N SER A 23 14.60 -1.98 -10.24
CA SER A 23 13.32 -1.31 -10.34
C SER A 23 13.00 -0.53 -9.06
N THR A 24 12.51 0.69 -9.23
CA THR A 24 11.98 1.50 -8.13
C THR A 24 10.54 1.90 -8.43
N GLY A 25 9.74 2.06 -7.38
CA GLY A 25 8.42 2.68 -7.50
C GLY A 25 8.41 4.17 -7.22
N LEU A 26 9.53 4.87 -7.45
CA LEU A 26 9.67 6.29 -7.12
C LEU A 26 8.59 7.15 -7.80
N GLN A 27 8.22 6.82 -9.03
CA GLN A 27 7.16 7.46 -9.81
C GLN A 27 5.76 7.39 -9.19
N PHE A 28 5.56 6.52 -8.19
CA PHE A 28 4.28 6.37 -7.50
C PHE A 28 4.27 7.04 -6.12
N VAL A 29 5.40 7.57 -5.64
CA VAL A 29 5.45 8.32 -4.40
C VAL A 29 4.56 9.56 -4.51
N GLY A 30 3.72 9.78 -3.51
CA GLY A 30 2.71 10.83 -3.49
C GLY A 30 1.34 10.39 -4.04
N LYS A 31 1.27 9.29 -4.81
CA LYS A 31 0.00 8.74 -5.30
C LYS A 31 -0.77 8.01 -4.21
N TYR A 32 -2.03 7.73 -4.50
CA TYR A 32 -2.93 6.97 -3.66
C TYR A 32 -3.07 5.53 -4.19
N ALA A 33 -3.41 4.62 -3.29
CA ALA A 33 -3.61 3.22 -3.62
C ALA A 33 -4.64 2.59 -2.67
N ILE A 34 -5.17 1.44 -3.06
CA ILE A 34 -6.06 0.62 -2.24
C ILE A 34 -5.31 -0.65 -1.84
N VAL A 35 -5.35 -0.99 -0.55
CA VAL A 35 -4.82 -2.25 -0.04
C VAL A 35 -5.70 -3.41 -0.51
N ILE A 36 -5.14 -4.32 -1.28
CA ILE A 36 -5.83 -5.51 -1.80
C ILE A 36 -5.62 -6.70 -0.87
N HIS A 37 -4.43 -6.78 -0.26
CA HIS A 37 -4.09 -7.85 0.66
C HIS A 37 -3.02 -7.39 1.65
N VAL A 38 -3.19 -7.77 2.90
CA VAL A 38 -2.20 -7.65 3.96
C VAL A 38 -1.83 -9.08 4.31
N ARG A 39 -0.56 -9.47 4.12
CA ARG A 39 -0.15 -10.84 4.44
C ARG A 39 0.03 -10.98 5.95
N ASP A 40 -0.59 -12.02 6.51
CA ASP A 40 -0.59 -12.29 7.96
C ASP A 40 0.55 -13.21 8.42
N LYS A 41 1.32 -13.80 7.49
CA LYS A 41 2.32 -14.84 7.83
C LYS A 41 3.75 -14.29 7.97
N PRO A 42 4.48 -14.65 9.04
CA PRO A 42 5.84 -14.18 9.30
C PRO A 42 6.92 -14.67 8.32
N THR A 43 6.64 -15.67 7.49
CA THR A 43 7.56 -16.14 6.43
C THR A 43 7.60 -15.25 5.20
N ASP A 44 6.58 -14.40 5.03
CA ASP A 44 6.50 -13.48 3.90
C ASP A 44 7.32 -12.23 4.18
N ARG A 45 8.58 -12.28 3.78
CA ARG A 45 9.57 -11.21 3.94
C ARG A 45 9.24 -9.99 3.07
N MET A 46 8.19 -9.25 3.42
CA MET A 46 7.85 -7.90 2.94
C MET A 46 6.87 -7.83 1.75
N GLY A 47 5.62 -7.43 2.03
CA GLY A 47 4.77 -6.83 0.99
C GLY A 47 3.29 -6.72 1.37
N ILE A 48 2.78 -5.50 1.43
CA ILE A 48 1.36 -5.19 1.32
C ILE A 48 1.03 -5.10 -0.15
N HIS A 49 0.03 -5.85 -0.59
CA HIS A 49 -0.41 -5.79 -1.98
C HIS A 49 -1.33 -4.58 -2.14
N ILE A 50 -0.99 -3.71 -3.07
CA ILE A 50 -1.77 -2.51 -3.36
C ILE A 50 -2.10 -2.43 -4.85
N HIS A 51 -3.23 -1.81 -5.14
CA HIS A 51 -3.56 -1.32 -6.47
C HIS A 51 -3.45 0.20 -6.45
N ILE A 52 -2.68 0.78 -7.37
CA ILE A 52 -2.43 2.23 -7.41
C ILE A 52 -3.58 2.92 -8.16
N ASP A 53 -4.15 3.97 -7.57
CA ASP A 53 -5.24 4.72 -8.17
C ASP A 53 -4.78 5.30 -9.53
N GLY A 54 -5.52 4.98 -10.59
CA GLY A 54 -5.24 5.45 -11.94
C GLY A 54 -4.18 4.64 -12.69
N ASP A 55 -3.72 3.51 -12.15
CA ASP A 55 -2.92 2.55 -12.92
C ASP A 55 -3.80 1.80 -13.94
N LYS A 56 -3.67 2.15 -15.22
CA LYS A 56 -4.42 1.54 -16.33
C LYS A 56 -4.08 0.06 -16.53
N ALA A 57 -2.91 -0.38 -16.08
CA ALA A 57 -2.48 -1.76 -16.23
C ALA A 57 -3.10 -2.70 -15.18
N ASN A 58 -3.85 -2.16 -14.19
CA ASN A 58 -4.48 -2.92 -13.11
C ASN A 58 -3.48 -3.87 -12.40
N LEU A 59 -2.23 -3.41 -12.25
CA LEU A 59 -1.18 -4.22 -11.68
C LEU A 59 -1.28 -4.24 -10.15
N ILE A 60 -0.91 -5.38 -9.58
CA ILE A 60 -0.76 -5.53 -8.13
C ILE A 60 0.70 -5.25 -7.78
N TYR A 61 0.93 -4.25 -6.94
CA TYR A 61 2.26 -3.91 -6.46
C TYR A 61 2.47 -4.40 -5.05
N HIS A 62 3.69 -4.86 -4.77
CA HIS A 62 4.13 -5.23 -3.43
C HIS A 62 4.82 -4.03 -2.80
N TRP A 63 4.31 -3.55 -1.66
CA TRP A 63 4.85 -2.37 -0.99
C TRP A 63 5.20 -2.62 0.46
N CYS A 64 6.27 -1.98 0.93
CA CYS A 64 6.63 -2.03 2.34
C CYS A 64 5.62 -1.24 3.17
N ARG A 65 5.15 -1.80 4.30
CA ARG A 65 4.23 -1.14 5.23
C ARG A 65 4.70 0.26 5.62
N GLN A 66 5.99 0.44 5.88
CA GLN A 66 6.57 1.73 6.30
C GLN A 66 6.40 2.85 5.27
N ASN A 67 6.27 2.49 3.99
CA ASN A 67 6.13 3.43 2.88
C ASN A 67 4.66 3.69 2.50
N LEU A 68 3.72 3.24 3.34
CA LEU A 68 2.29 3.43 3.17
C LEU A 68 1.69 4.17 4.36
N ARG A 69 0.92 5.21 4.09
CA ARG A 69 0.14 5.91 5.11
C ARG A 69 -1.34 5.64 4.94
N ALA A 70 -1.97 5.02 5.94
CA ALA A 70 -3.41 4.83 5.99
C ALA A 70 -4.15 6.17 5.97
N LEU A 71 -5.13 6.31 5.08
CA LEU A 71 -6.09 7.41 5.12
C LEU A 71 -7.22 7.11 6.13
N PRO A 72 -7.92 8.14 6.63
CA PRO A 72 -9.12 7.92 7.43
C PRO A 72 -10.11 7.03 6.69
N ARG A 73 -10.64 6.00 7.35
CA ARG A 73 -11.78 5.25 6.81
C ARG A 73 -12.95 6.22 6.77
N ARG A 74 -13.69 6.29 5.66
CA ARG A 74 -14.98 6.97 5.67
C ARG A 74 -15.81 6.31 6.77
N LYS A 75 -16.34 7.10 7.71
CA LYS A 75 -17.35 6.59 8.64
C LYS A 75 -18.50 6.10 7.77
N THR A 76 -18.75 4.81 7.76
CA THR A 76 -20.03 4.28 7.32
C THR A 76 -21.05 4.85 8.31
N SER A 77 -21.79 5.87 7.90
CA SER A 77 -23.02 6.24 8.60
C SER A 77 -23.91 5.00 8.52
N GLY A 78 -24.18 4.39 9.68
CA GLY A 78 -25.10 3.27 9.81
C GLY A 78 -26.53 3.69 9.55
#